data_AF-M8CAB9-F1
#
_entry.id   AF-M8CAB9-F1
#
_cell.length_a   1.000
_cell.length_b   1.000
_cell.length_c   1.000
_cell.angle_alpha   90.00
_cell.angle_beta   90.00
_cell.angle_gamma   90.00
#
_symmetry.space_group_name_H-M   'P 1'
#
loop_
_entity.id
_entity.type
_entity.pdbx_description
1 polymer ?
#
loop_
_entity_poly.entity_id
_entity_poly.type
_entity_poly.pdbx_seq_one_letter_code
_entity_poly.pdbx_strand_id
1 'polypeptide(L)'
;MAPGTEPVVDARFCAPHATAFTVTITNGWTWRDFTVTDDARDAVVMRVKAAMLSFRSRFSLVDAVSRRTVVTVQRRAPSLFMPDDRRWEAFKGASTSPEDLLLEAVAQPALFSWGEVDVHLAGRDPGERLRRREFVVVCRGPECTVRRRGSAAAVAKIEHASEQPLEYSVSVSPGVDHAFILALTVILDEIRLDETS
;
A
#
# COMPACT_ATOMS: atom_id res chain seq x y z
N MET A 1 -23.98 0.11 -1.54
CA MET A 1 -22.77 -0.74 -1.65
C MET A 1 -22.60 -1.04 -3.13
N ALA A 2 -21.56 -0.52 -3.79
CA ALA A 2 -21.30 -0.89 -5.18
C ALA A 2 -21.00 -2.40 -5.22
N PRO A 3 -21.67 -3.18 -6.08
CA PRO A 3 -21.45 -4.63 -6.13
C PRO A 3 -20.04 -4.92 -6.63
N GLY A 4 -19.25 -5.67 -5.84
CA GLY A 4 -18.08 -6.39 -6.36
C GLY A 4 -16.71 -6.09 -5.76
N THR A 5 -16.59 -5.28 -4.71
CA THR A 5 -15.30 -5.09 -4.01
C THR A 5 -15.46 -5.54 -2.57
N GLU A 6 -15.07 -6.78 -2.26
CA GLU A 6 -14.89 -7.19 -0.87
C GLU A 6 -13.76 -6.35 -0.24
N PRO A 7 -13.86 -5.98 1.04
CA PRO A 7 -12.80 -5.27 1.74
C PRO A 7 -11.55 -6.14 1.84
N VAL A 8 -10.38 -5.56 1.56
CA VAL A 8 -9.09 -6.27 1.62
C VAL A 8 -8.59 -6.36 3.06
N VAL A 9 -8.70 -5.28 3.83
CA VAL A 9 -8.27 -5.20 5.22
C VAL A 9 -9.47 -5.42 6.14
N ASP A 10 -10.47 -4.55 6.03
CA ASP A 10 -11.69 -4.59 6.85
C ASP A 10 -12.79 -3.69 6.27
N ALA A 11 -14.05 -4.12 6.36
CA ALA A 11 -15.21 -3.37 5.86
C ALA A 11 -15.34 -1.96 6.47
N ARG A 12 -14.83 -1.74 7.69
CA ARG A 12 -14.84 -0.42 8.34
C ARG A 12 -14.02 0.63 7.59
N PHE A 13 -13.10 0.21 6.72
CA PHE A 13 -12.30 1.10 5.87
C PHE A 13 -12.94 1.35 4.50
N CYS A 14 -14.15 0.84 4.25
CA CYS A 14 -14.90 1.13 3.02
C CYS A 14 -15.87 2.29 3.25
N ALA A 15 -15.52 3.48 2.76
CA ALA A 15 -16.42 4.64 2.85
C ALA A 15 -17.52 4.58 1.76
N PRO A 16 -18.75 5.01 2.04
CA PRO A 16 -19.83 5.04 1.04
C PRO A 16 -19.65 6.15 -0.01
N HIS A 17 -18.69 7.05 0.20
CA HIS A 17 -18.39 8.19 -0.65
C HIS A 17 -16.89 8.18 -0.99
N ALA A 18 -16.51 8.96 -2.00
CA ALA A 18 -15.10 9.11 -2.34
C ALA A 18 -14.37 9.80 -1.18
N THR A 19 -13.17 9.34 -0.89
CA THR A 19 -12.33 9.86 0.19
C THR A 19 -11.01 10.33 -0.37
N ALA A 20 -10.53 11.47 0.12
CA ALA A 20 -9.22 12.00 -0.20
C ALA A 20 -8.38 12.07 1.08
N PHE A 21 -7.11 11.72 0.96
CA PHE A 21 -6.16 11.74 2.05
C PHE A 21 -4.87 12.41 1.61
N THR A 22 -4.28 13.14 2.53
CA THR A 22 -2.93 13.68 2.40
C THR A 22 -1.98 12.84 3.25
N VAL A 23 -0.96 12.26 2.61
CA VAL A 23 0.09 11.48 3.27
C VAL A 23 1.35 12.33 3.33
N THR A 24 1.66 12.83 4.52
CA THR A 24 2.85 13.64 4.79
C THR A 24 3.94 12.77 5.40
N ILE A 25 5.09 12.74 4.74
CA ILE A 25 6.31 12.10 5.21
C ILE A 25 6.96 13.01 6.26
N THR A 26 7.01 12.52 7.48
CA THR A 26 7.69 13.16 8.60
C THR A 26 9.02 12.43 8.86
N ASN A 27 10.15 13.14 8.73
CA ASN A 27 11.44 12.56 9.10
C ASN A 27 11.50 12.36 10.62
N GLY A 28 11.07 11.19 11.08
CA GLY A 28 11.27 10.73 12.45
C GLY A 28 12.68 10.19 12.66
N TRP A 29 13.05 9.99 13.93
CA TRP A 29 14.35 9.44 14.37
C TRP A 29 14.68 8.08 13.70
N THR A 30 13.67 7.34 13.24
CA THR A 30 13.74 6.05 12.52
C THR A 30 13.58 6.18 11.00
N TRP A 31 13.95 7.36 10.48
CA TRP A 31 14.27 7.63 9.08
C TRP A 31 13.15 7.66 8.02
N ARG A 32 11.86 7.45 8.36
CA ARG A 32 10.66 7.96 7.64
C ARG A 32 9.36 7.46 8.30
N ASP A 33 8.73 8.30 9.11
CA ASP A 33 7.36 8.04 9.59
C ASP A 33 6.39 8.83 8.70
N PHE A 34 5.16 8.36 8.55
CA PHE A 34 4.16 9.06 7.73
C PHE A 34 2.95 9.42 8.58
N THR A 35 2.36 10.57 8.30
CA THR A 35 1.08 10.99 8.85
C THR A 35 0.07 11.02 7.73
N VAL A 36 -1.07 10.35 7.94
CA VAL A 36 -2.18 10.35 6.98
C VAL A 36 -3.31 11.18 7.55
N THR A 37 -3.70 12.21 6.83
CA THR A 37 -4.78 13.14 7.17
C THR A 37 -5.94 12.94 6.19
N ASP A 38 -7.17 12.93 6.72
CA ASP A 38 -8.40 12.97 5.91
C ASP A 38 -8.71 14.41 5.54
N ASP A 39 -8.72 14.71 4.23
CA ASP A 39 -8.84 16.07 3.71
C ASP A 39 -10.22 16.69 3.99
N ALA A 40 -11.27 15.86 4.11
CA ALA A 40 -12.62 16.34 4.38
C ALA A 40 -12.81 16.72 5.85
N ARG A 41 -12.04 16.10 6.76
CA ARG A 41 -12.13 16.30 8.20
C ARG A 41 -10.99 17.11 8.79
N ASP A 42 -9.94 17.33 8.00
CA ASP A 42 -8.64 17.87 8.45
C ASP A 42 -8.14 17.16 9.72
N ALA A 43 -8.25 15.83 9.72
CA ALA A 43 -7.98 15.00 10.89
C ALA A 43 -7.02 13.86 10.58
N VAL A 44 -6.05 13.62 11.46
CA VAL A 44 -5.12 12.49 11.34
C VAL A 44 -5.89 11.18 11.55
N VAL A 45 -5.94 10.34 10.52
CA VAL A 45 -6.65 9.05 10.55
C VAL A 45 -5.70 7.87 10.73
N MET A 46 -4.48 7.96 10.21
CA MET A 46 -3.46 6.92 10.38
C MET A 46 -2.06 7.50 10.55
N ARG A 47 -1.19 6.72 11.17
CA ARG A 47 0.25 6.97 11.23
C ARG A 47 1.00 5.74 10.74
N VAL A 48 1.94 5.92 9.85
CA VAL A 48 2.84 4.86 9.41
C VAL A 48 4.12 4.98 10.22
N LYS A 49 4.49 3.89 10.90
CA LYS A 49 5.73 3.79 11.65
C LYS A 49 6.72 2.91 10.91
N ALA A 50 7.91 3.42 10.64
CA ALA A 50 9.00 2.61 10.12
C ALA A 50 9.73 1.91 11.27
N ALA A 51 10.01 0.62 11.09
CA ALA A 51 10.87 -0.16 11.97
C ALA A 51 11.93 -0.87 11.11
N MET A 52 13.19 -0.53 11.33
CA MET A 52 14.31 -1.22 10.68
C MET A 52 14.77 -2.36 11.59
N LEU A 53 14.35 -3.58 11.27
CA LEU A 53 14.86 -4.79 11.91
C LEU A 53 15.82 -5.47 10.93
N SER A 54 17.13 -5.32 11.18
CA SER A 54 18.21 -6.19 10.69
C SER A 54 18.08 -6.60 9.21
N PHE A 55 18.10 -5.65 8.27
CA PHE A 55 18.05 -5.82 6.80
C PHE A 55 16.66 -5.89 6.14
N ARG A 56 15.56 -5.77 6.88
CA ARG A 56 14.21 -5.65 6.28
C ARG A 56 13.56 -4.32 6.67
N SER A 57 13.17 -3.55 5.67
CA SER A 57 12.26 -2.42 5.85
C SER A 57 10.89 -2.97 6.23
N ARG A 58 10.40 -2.56 7.40
CA ARG A 58 9.05 -2.88 7.87
C ARG A 58 8.32 -1.58 8.20
N PHE A 59 7.11 -1.45 7.68
CA PHE A 59 6.22 -0.33 7.93
C PHE A 59 4.93 -0.82 8.58
N SER A 60 4.48 -0.12 9.60
CA SER A 60 3.24 -0.45 10.31
C SER A 60 2.26 0.71 10.21
N LEU A 61 1.13 0.49 9.55
CA LEU A 61 0.00 1.41 9.51
C LEU A 61 -0.75 1.29 10.83
N VAL A 62 -0.74 2.35 11.63
CA VAL A 62 -1.38 2.43 12.94
C VAL A 62 -2.56 3.39 12.86
N ASP A 63 -3.73 2.91 13.24
CA ASP A 63 -4.94 3.73 13.32
C ASP A 63 -4.78 4.81 14.39
N ALA A 64 -5.08 6.06 14.05
CA ALA A 64 -4.80 7.20 14.92
C ALA A 64 -5.68 7.22 16.18
N VAL A 65 -6.91 6.71 16.09
CA VAL A 65 -7.90 6.72 17.18
C VAL A 65 -7.66 5.57 18.14
N SER A 66 -7.63 4.34 17.63
CA SER A 66 -7.49 3.11 18.41
C SER A 66 -6.05 2.79 18.80
N ARG A 67 -5.07 3.43 18.14
CA ARG A 67 -3.62 3.15 18.27
C ARG A 67 -3.25 1.69 17.99
N ARG A 68 -4.11 0.94 17.30
CA ARG A 68 -3.84 -0.44 16.90
C ARG A 68 -3.21 -0.47 15.51
N THR A 69 -2.25 -1.37 15.32
CA THR A 69 -1.74 -1.66 13.99
C THR A 69 -2.84 -2.29 13.16
N VAL A 70 -3.05 -1.74 11.96
CA VAL A 70 -4.06 -2.15 10.99
C VAL A 70 -3.44 -3.06 9.94
N VAL A 71 -2.29 -2.65 9.40
CA VAL A 71 -1.52 -3.40 8.41
C VAL A 71 -0.03 -3.28 8.73
N THR A 72 0.70 -4.38 8.59
CA THR A 72 2.17 -4.39 8.57
C THR A 72 2.65 -4.73 7.17
N VAL A 73 3.39 -3.83 6.56
CA VAL A 73 4.08 -4.02 5.28
C VAL A 73 5.54 -4.38 5.57
N GLN A 74 6.08 -5.34 4.84
CA GLN A 74 7.52 -5.61 4.85
C GLN A 74 8.02 -5.99 3.47
N ARG A 75 9.26 -5.63 3.19
CA ARG A 75 9.97 -6.17 2.03
C ARG A 75 10.29 -7.64 2.24
N ARG A 76 9.95 -8.46 1.26
CA ARG A 76 10.32 -9.87 1.26
C ARG A 76 11.82 -9.97 1.04
N ALA A 77 12.50 -10.79 1.83
CA ALA A 77 13.94 -10.97 1.67
C ALA A 77 14.23 -11.55 0.27
N PRO A 78 15.24 -11.00 -0.44
CA PRO A 78 15.69 -11.60 -1.69
C PRO A 78 16.16 -13.02 -1.43
N SER A 79 15.84 -13.93 -2.34
CA SER A 79 16.28 -15.33 -2.25
C SER A 79 17.54 -15.52 -3.08
N LEU A 80 18.39 -16.48 -2.70
CA LEU A 80 19.60 -16.85 -3.46
C LEU A 80 19.31 -17.20 -4.93
N PHE A 81 18.09 -17.66 -5.24
CA PHE A 81 17.66 -18.05 -6.58
C PHE A 81 16.98 -16.93 -7.37
N MET A 82 16.57 -15.85 -6.69
CA MET A 82 15.88 -14.69 -7.28
C MET A 82 16.40 -13.43 -6.57
N PRO A 83 17.62 -12.96 -6.90
CA PRO A 83 18.25 -11.81 -6.23
C PRO A 83 17.55 -10.48 -6.53
N ASP A 84 16.92 -10.36 -7.71
CA ASP A 84 16.23 -9.14 -8.17
C ASP A 84 14.72 -9.14 -7.87
N ASP A 85 14.26 -10.05 -7.00
CA ASP A 85 12.83 -10.18 -6.70
C ASP A 85 12.36 -9.03 -5.79
N ARG A 86 11.79 -8.00 -6.43
CA ARG A 86 11.24 -6.82 -5.76
C ARG A 86 9.81 -7.09 -5.31
N ARG A 87 9.68 -7.63 -4.10
CA ARG A 87 8.38 -8.00 -3.51
C ARG A 87 8.17 -7.42 -2.13
N TRP A 88 6.92 -7.02 -1.89
CA TRP A 88 6.41 -6.55 -0.62
C TRP A 88 5.22 -7.37 -0.19
N GLU A 89 5.16 -7.70 1.08
CA GLU A 89 4.07 -8.44 1.70
C GLU A 89 3.37 -7.52 2.69
N ALA A 90 2.04 -7.45 2.62
CA ALA A 90 1.24 -6.76 3.62
C ALA A 90 0.41 -7.77 4.42
N PHE A 91 0.49 -7.66 5.74
CA PHE A 91 -0.14 -8.54 6.71
C PHE A 91 -1.17 -7.79 7.54
N LYS A 92 -2.18 -8.52 8.03
CA LYS A 92 -3.19 -7.99 8.92
C LYS A 92 -2.61 -7.71 10.30
N GLY A 93 -2.95 -6.55 10.85
CA GLY A 93 -2.53 -6.15 12.19
C GLY A 93 -1.01 -6.01 12.31
N ALA A 94 -0.47 -6.38 13.47
CA ALA A 94 0.99 -6.39 13.72
C ALA A 94 1.63 -7.76 13.39
N SER A 95 0.91 -8.64 12.69
CA SER A 95 1.36 -9.99 12.38
C SER A 95 2.33 -10.00 11.19
N THR A 96 3.09 -11.08 11.08
CA THR A 96 3.85 -11.45 9.88
C THR A 96 3.69 -12.94 9.55
N SER A 97 2.62 -13.55 10.07
CA SER A 97 2.29 -14.94 9.81
C SER A 97 1.68 -15.08 8.41
N PRO A 98 1.95 -16.18 7.68
CA PRO A 98 1.34 -16.42 6.37
C PRO A 98 -0.20 -16.44 6.39
N GLU A 99 -0.81 -16.81 7.51
CA GLU A 99 -2.26 -16.82 7.73
C GLU A 99 -2.89 -15.42 7.75
N ASP A 100 -2.09 -14.40 8.08
CA ASP A 100 -2.50 -13.01 8.12
C ASP A 100 -2.09 -12.24 6.86
N LEU A 101 -1.52 -12.91 5.85
CA LEU A 101 -1.16 -12.27 4.59
C LEU A 101 -2.43 -11.72 3.92
N LEU A 102 -2.41 -10.44 3.57
CA LEU A 102 -3.50 -9.77 2.86
C LEU A 102 -3.17 -9.66 1.37
N LEU A 103 -1.94 -9.25 1.06
CA LEU A 103 -1.49 -9.05 -0.31
C LEU A 103 0.02 -9.22 -0.47
N GLU A 104 0.43 -9.57 -1.69
CA GLU A 104 1.79 -9.48 -2.19
C GLU A 104 1.82 -8.48 -3.36
N ALA A 105 2.68 -7.47 -3.25
CA ALA A 105 2.94 -6.50 -4.31
C ALA A 105 4.29 -6.83 -4.97
N VAL A 106 4.30 -6.92 -6.30
CA VAL A 106 5.46 -7.33 -7.10
C VAL A 106 5.77 -6.23 -8.11
N ALA A 107 6.85 -5.49 -7.86
CA ALA A 107 7.31 -4.47 -8.81
C ALA A 107 7.88 -5.18 -10.04
N GLN A 108 7.33 -4.89 -11.22
CA GLN A 108 7.84 -5.48 -12.44
C GLN A 108 9.23 -4.90 -12.76
N PRO A 109 10.13 -5.68 -13.39
CA PRO A 109 11.41 -5.16 -13.82
C PRO A 109 11.21 -4.05 -14.85
N ALA A 110 12.02 -2.98 -14.75
CA ALA A 110 11.96 -1.85 -15.69
C ALA A 110 12.13 -2.30 -17.15
N LEU A 111 12.87 -3.37 -17.42
CA LEU A 111 13.05 -3.90 -18.78
C LEU A 111 11.74 -4.36 -19.45
N PHE A 112 10.69 -4.68 -18.68
CA PHE A 112 9.42 -5.19 -19.22
C PHE A 112 8.26 -4.19 -19.07
N SER A 113 8.20 -3.45 -17.97
CA SER A 113 7.12 -2.48 -17.72
C SER A 113 7.54 -1.47 -16.65
N TRP A 114 7.96 -0.28 -17.10
CA TRP A 114 8.35 0.81 -16.20
C TRP A 114 7.18 1.25 -15.32
N GLY A 115 7.39 1.30 -14.00
CA GLY A 115 6.42 1.84 -13.05
C GLY A 115 5.15 0.98 -12.87
N GLU A 116 5.19 -0.31 -13.24
CA GLU A 116 4.08 -1.24 -13.02
C GLU A 116 4.32 -2.13 -11.80
N VAL A 117 3.31 -2.22 -10.93
CA VAL A 117 3.30 -3.09 -9.75
C VAL A 117 2.07 -3.98 -9.81
N ASP A 118 2.30 -5.29 -9.87
CA ASP A 118 1.24 -6.28 -9.78
C ASP A 118 0.89 -6.51 -8.30
N VAL A 119 -0.41 -6.50 -7.99
CA VAL A 119 -0.90 -6.75 -6.63
C VAL A 119 -1.73 -8.02 -6.63
N HIS A 120 -1.26 -8.99 -5.86
CA HIS A 120 -1.87 -10.28 -5.64
C HIS A 120 -2.54 -10.28 -4.26
N LEU A 121 -3.83 -10.60 -4.20
CA LEU A 121 -4.48 -10.81 -2.91
C LEU A 121 -4.25 -12.24 -2.42
N ALA A 122 -4.16 -12.41 -1.10
CA ALA A 122 -4.12 -13.72 -0.47
C ALA A 122 -5.42 -14.49 -0.73
N GLY A 123 -5.30 -15.80 -0.92
CA GLY A 123 -6.47 -16.69 -1.03
C GLY A 123 -7.17 -16.85 0.32
N ARG A 124 -8.50 -16.95 0.30
CA ARG A 124 -9.31 -17.21 1.51
C ARG A 124 -9.12 -18.64 2.06
N ASP A 125 -8.63 -19.54 1.23
CA ASP A 125 -8.31 -20.92 1.62
C ASP A 125 -6.83 -21.03 2.02
N PRO A 126 -6.51 -21.59 3.20
CA PRO A 126 -5.13 -21.73 3.70
C PRO A 126 -4.23 -22.62 2.81
N GLY A 127 -4.79 -23.29 1.79
CA GLY A 127 -4.06 -24.05 0.78
C GLY A 127 -3.75 -23.28 -0.52
N GLU A 128 -4.49 -22.21 -0.84
CA GLU A 128 -4.20 -21.34 -1.99
C GLU A 128 -3.45 -20.09 -1.51
N ARG A 129 -2.12 -20.15 -1.59
CA ARG A 129 -1.26 -19.11 -1.01
C ARG A 129 -1.50 -17.69 -1.55
N LEU A 130 -1.85 -17.56 -2.84
CA LEU A 130 -2.15 -16.28 -3.51
C LEU A 130 -3.15 -16.53 -4.65
N ARG A 131 -4.13 -15.63 -4.82
CA ARG A 131 -4.98 -15.63 -6.02
C ARG A 131 -4.27 -14.93 -7.19
N ARG A 132 -4.81 -15.11 -8.41
CA ARG A 132 -4.32 -14.39 -9.61
C ARG A 132 -4.32 -12.88 -9.36
N ARG A 133 -3.35 -12.18 -9.97
CA ARG A 133 -3.20 -10.72 -10.04
C ARG A 133 -4.56 -10.02 -10.07
N GLU A 134 -4.94 -9.37 -8.99
CA GLU A 134 -6.28 -8.76 -8.87
C GLU A 134 -6.23 -7.25 -9.13
N PHE A 135 -5.16 -6.58 -8.70
CA PHE A 135 -4.94 -5.17 -8.99
C PHE A 135 -3.62 -4.97 -9.72
N VAL A 136 -3.57 -3.88 -10.48
CA VAL A 136 -2.36 -3.36 -11.11
C VAL A 136 -2.24 -1.89 -10.73
N VAL A 137 -1.05 -1.51 -10.29
CA VAL A 137 -0.69 -0.10 -10.10
C VAL A 137 0.19 0.32 -11.26
N VAL A 138 -0.18 1.40 -11.92
CA VAL A 138 0.60 1.96 -13.02
C VAL A 138 0.97 3.39 -12.68
N CYS A 139 2.26 3.65 -12.56
CA CYS A 139 2.85 4.95 -12.29
C CYS A 139 3.38 5.61 -13.57
N ARG A 140 2.98 6.86 -13.81
CA ARG A 140 3.40 7.69 -14.93
C ARG A 140 3.85 9.06 -14.40
N GLY A 141 5.15 9.22 -14.24
CA GLY A 141 5.71 10.41 -13.58
C GLY A 141 5.28 10.46 -12.10
N PRO A 142 4.70 11.56 -11.61
CA PRO A 142 4.27 11.68 -10.21
C PRO A 142 2.91 11.02 -9.91
N GLU A 143 2.14 10.62 -10.93
CA GLU A 143 0.81 10.01 -10.76
C GLU A 143 0.90 8.49 -10.84
N CYS A 144 0.35 7.80 -9.84
CA CYS A 144 0.13 6.37 -9.81
C CYS A 144 -1.37 6.06 -9.77
N THR A 145 -1.80 5.15 -10.62
CA THR A 145 -3.22 4.77 -10.75
C THR A 145 -3.41 3.31 -10.37
N VAL A 146 -4.29 3.05 -9.41
CA VAL A 146 -4.65 1.70 -8.98
C VAL A 146 -5.88 1.25 -9.76
N ARG A 147 -5.78 0.13 -10.47
CA ARG A 147 -6.88 -0.46 -11.24
C ARG A 147 -7.11 -1.89 -10.83
N ARG A 148 -8.38 -2.31 -10.84
CA ARG A 148 -8.73 -3.73 -10.78
C ARG A 148 -8.50 -4.34 -12.15
N ARG A 149 -7.87 -5.52 -12.19
CA ARG A 149 -7.65 -6.26 -13.44
C ARG A 149 -8.99 -6.61 -14.09
N GLY A 150 -9.10 -6.36 -15.40
CA GLY A 150 -10.34 -6.53 -16.16
C GLY A 150 -11.30 -5.33 -16.09
N SER A 151 -10.96 -4.27 -15.37
CA SER A 151 -11.66 -2.99 -15.39
C SER A 151 -10.76 -1.87 -15.90
N ALA A 152 -11.32 -0.97 -16.71
CA ALA A 152 -10.61 0.23 -17.15
C ALA A 152 -10.66 1.36 -16.09
N ALA A 153 -11.64 1.30 -15.18
CA ALA A 153 -11.84 2.34 -14.16
C ALA A 153 -10.78 2.25 -13.05
N ALA A 154 -10.20 3.40 -12.70
CA ALA A 154 -9.32 3.50 -11.55
C ALA A 154 -10.13 3.43 -10.27
N VAL A 155 -9.66 2.62 -9.31
CA VAL A 155 -10.25 2.52 -7.96
C VAL A 155 -9.60 3.49 -7.00
N ALA A 156 -8.36 3.89 -7.26
CA ALA A 156 -7.67 4.95 -6.55
C ALA A 156 -6.63 5.63 -7.43
N LYS A 157 -6.25 6.84 -7.01
CA LYS A 157 -5.14 7.62 -7.54
C LYS A 157 -4.22 8.03 -6.40
N ILE A 158 -2.92 7.99 -6.64
CA ILE A 158 -1.87 8.39 -5.71
C ILE A 158 -0.98 9.34 -6.48
N GLU A 159 -0.94 10.60 -6.09
CA GLU A 159 -0.18 11.64 -6.76
C GLU A 159 0.85 12.20 -5.79
N HIS A 160 2.11 12.24 -6.21
CA HIS A 160 3.14 12.92 -5.45
C HIS A 160 3.00 14.43 -5.62
N ALA A 161 2.91 15.19 -4.52
CA ALA A 161 2.84 16.64 -4.57
C ALA A 161 4.15 17.19 -5.18
N SER A 162 4.03 17.98 -6.25
CA SER A 162 5.21 18.52 -6.95
C SER A 162 5.95 19.60 -6.15
N GLU A 163 5.27 20.24 -5.19
CA GLU A 163 5.81 21.37 -4.42
C GLU A 163 6.46 20.95 -3.10
N GLN A 164 6.16 19.75 -2.60
CA GLN A 164 6.73 19.22 -1.37
C GLN A 164 7.25 17.80 -1.60
N PRO A 165 8.57 17.54 -1.51
CA PRO A 165 9.19 16.22 -1.77
C PRO A 165 8.76 15.11 -0.79
N LEU A 166 7.82 15.41 0.10
CA LEU A 166 7.45 14.64 1.28
C LEU A 166 5.92 14.50 1.39
N GLU A 167 5.15 14.75 0.34
CA GLU A 167 3.69 14.68 0.42
C GLU A 167 3.07 13.94 -0.77
N TYR A 168 2.09 13.08 -0.49
CA TYR A 168 1.27 12.40 -1.48
C TYR A 168 -0.20 12.75 -1.27
N SER A 169 -0.91 13.08 -2.34
CA SER A 169 -2.37 13.11 -2.38
C SER A 169 -2.89 11.74 -2.80
N VAL A 170 -3.85 11.21 -2.05
CA VAL A 170 -4.44 9.90 -2.28
C VAL A 170 -5.95 10.04 -2.41
N SER A 171 -6.49 9.74 -3.59
CA SER A 171 -7.92 9.73 -3.86
C SER A 171 -8.44 8.31 -4.00
N VAL A 172 -9.47 7.96 -3.24
CA VAL A 172 -10.04 6.60 -3.17
C VAL A 172 -11.52 6.63 -3.58
N SER A 173 -11.89 5.72 -4.48
CA SER A 173 -13.28 5.61 -4.96
C SER A 173 -14.23 5.07 -3.88
N PRO A 174 -15.53 5.41 -3.94
CA PRO A 174 -16.52 4.89 -3.00
C PRO A 174 -16.51 3.35 -2.90
N GLY A 175 -16.59 2.83 -1.68
CA GLY A 175 -16.63 1.40 -1.38
C GLY A 175 -15.29 0.67 -1.47
N VAL A 176 -14.21 1.35 -1.85
CA VAL A 176 -12.86 0.80 -1.84
C VAL A 176 -12.27 0.91 -0.44
N ASP A 177 -11.55 -0.12 0.00
CA ASP A 177 -10.86 -0.15 1.28
C ASP A 177 -9.67 0.84 1.26
N HIS A 178 -9.78 1.95 2.00
CA HIS A 178 -8.73 2.97 2.02
C HIS A 178 -7.48 2.53 2.78
N ALA A 179 -7.57 1.61 3.76
CA ALA A 179 -6.40 1.10 4.46
C ALA A 179 -5.51 0.28 3.52
N PHE A 180 -6.13 -0.47 2.60
CA PHE A 180 -5.43 -1.15 1.51
C PHE A 180 -4.72 -0.16 0.57
N ILE A 181 -5.40 0.91 0.13
CA ILE A 181 -4.77 1.90 -0.74
C ILE A 181 -3.60 2.61 -0.04
N LEU A 182 -3.77 2.99 1.23
CA LEU A 182 -2.69 3.61 2.00
C LEU A 182 -1.49 2.68 2.19
N ALA A 183 -1.71 1.37 2.32
CA ALA A 183 -0.62 0.39 2.35
C ALA A 183 0.13 0.34 1.01
N LEU A 184 -0.58 0.44 -0.13
CA LEU A 184 0.06 0.56 -1.44
C LEU A 184 0.88 1.84 -1.57
N THR A 185 0.41 2.98 -1.03
CA THR A 185 1.20 4.23 -1.03
C THR A 185 2.56 4.04 -0.35
N VAL A 186 2.60 3.32 0.79
CA VAL A 186 3.86 3.01 1.50
C VAL A 186 4.76 2.11 0.66
N ILE A 187 4.21 1.09 0.01
CA ILE A 187 4.97 0.19 -0.88
C ILE A 187 5.56 0.97 -2.06
N LEU A 188 4.80 1.90 -2.66
CA LEU A 188 5.26 2.72 -3.78
C LEU A 188 6.38 3.69 -3.37
N ASP A 189 6.31 4.28 -2.17
CA ASP A 189 7.40 5.10 -1.63
C ASP A 189 8.67 4.26 -1.46
N GLU A 190 8.55 3.03 -0.95
CA GLU A 190 9.68 2.12 -0.79
C GLU A 190 10.29 1.70 -2.13
N ILE A 191 9.46 1.34 -3.13
CA ILE A 191 9.91 1.03 -4.50
C ILE A 191 10.70 2.19 -5.09
N ARG A 192 10.19 3.42 -4.94
CA ARG A 192 10.84 4.61 -5.47
C ARG A 192 12.19 4.86 -4.79
N LEU A 193 12.30 4.62 -3.50
CA LEU A 193 13.56 4.74 -2.77
C LEU A 193 14.59 3.72 -3.24
N ASP A 194 14.16 2.47 -3.44
CA ASP A 194 15.00 1.40 -3.97
C ASP A 194 15.57 1.71 -5.37
N GLU A 195 14.82 2.42 -6.23
CA GLU A 195 15.28 2.80 -7.57
C GLU A 195 16.27 3.99 -7.58
N THR A 196 16.31 4.76 -6.49
CA THR A 196 17.19 5.94 -6.37
C THR A 196 18.48 5.69 -5.60
N SER A 197 18.63 4.51 -4.97
CA SER A 197 19.79 4.13 -4.16
C SER A 197 20.82 3.29 -4.91
#